data_AF-A0A369GQJ6-F1
#
_entry.id   AF-A0A369GQJ6-F1
#
_cell.length_a   1.000
_cell.length_b   1.000
_cell.length_c   1.000
_cell.angle_alpha   90.00
_cell.angle_beta   90.00
_cell.angle_gamma   90.00
#
_symmetry.space_group_name_H-M   'P 1'
#
loop_
_entity.id
_entity.type
_entity.pdbx_description
1 polymer ?
#
loop_
_entity_poly.entity_id
_entity_poly.type
_entity_poly.pdbx_seq_one_letter_code
_entity_poly.pdbx_strand_id
1 'polypeptide(L)'
;MGYSKLMRSVAVMKLGRGPARYSPVKDVDDIEPASPTSQASTSFVRRPDIWKSVLLVTLYAVLTSALTSLTLWIFQSLPYSVPKEIRVFRQNNTFTEPPTPENDRAWNELLPAGRGFVYVQNGAQYGLEPGVATDKGEIYSVSLYHSIHCLGLVRRNYWRLIHAVLGNGATEMAEFARKELNESHTAHCFDYFRQSFECSADMSLEWPLTSASGKRIQVDGEGIPHVCTSKQALKEYMDANHFTGARNHDISA
;
A
#
# COMPACT_ATOMS: atom_id res chain seq x y z
N MET A 1 -50.84 20.44 -47.62
CA MET A 1 -50.88 20.42 -46.14
C MET A 1 -50.11 19.17 -45.71
N GLY A 2 -49.00 19.15 -44.99
CA GLY A 2 -48.15 20.15 -44.34
C GLY A 2 -47.10 19.37 -43.51
N TYR A 3 -45.88 19.93 -43.43
CA TYR A 3 -44.79 19.66 -42.47
C TYR A 3 -43.96 18.35 -42.62
N SER A 4 -42.70 18.41 -43.09
CA SER A 4 -41.43 18.59 -42.35
C SER A 4 -41.12 17.40 -41.41
N LYS A 5 -39.94 16.76 -41.37
CA LYS A 5 -38.56 17.25 -41.49
C LYS A 5 -37.58 16.07 -41.53
N LEU A 6 -36.44 16.32 -42.19
CA LEU A 6 -35.15 15.63 -42.09
C LEU A 6 -34.75 15.29 -40.64
N MET A 7 -34.19 14.10 -40.40
CA MET A 7 -33.15 13.88 -39.38
C MET A 7 -32.06 12.96 -39.92
N ARG A 8 -30.83 13.47 -39.82
CA ARG A 8 -29.56 12.93 -40.33
C ARG A 8 -29.03 11.80 -39.44
N SER A 9 -28.26 10.90 -40.06
CA SER A 9 -27.36 9.95 -39.45
C SER A 9 -26.48 10.56 -38.35
N VAL A 10 -26.40 9.87 -37.21
CA VAL A 10 -25.36 10.08 -36.20
C VAL A 10 -24.33 8.97 -36.37
N ALA A 11 -23.11 9.37 -36.72
CA ALA A 11 -21.94 8.50 -36.74
C ALA A 11 -21.54 8.16 -35.29
N VAL A 12 -21.43 6.86 -35.00
CA VAL A 12 -20.91 6.36 -33.72
C VAL A 12 -19.39 6.46 -33.76
N MET A 13 -18.81 7.45 -33.08
CA MET A 13 -17.37 7.50 -32.80
C MET A 13 -17.02 6.39 -31.81
N LYS A 14 -16.36 5.33 -32.30
CA LYS A 14 -15.64 4.38 -31.45
C LYS A 14 -14.42 5.08 -30.86
N LEU A 15 -14.52 5.55 -29.62
CA LEU A 15 -13.36 5.94 -28.82
C LEU A 15 -12.67 4.65 -28.34
N GLY A 16 -11.53 4.33 -28.95
CA GLY A 16 -10.67 3.24 -28.53
C GLY A 16 -10.15 3.50 -27.12
N ARG A 17 -10.48 2.59 -26.19
CA ARG A 17 -9.96 2.57 -24.83
C ARG A 17 -8.59 1.88 -24.87
N GLY A 18 -7.52 2.65 -25.02
CA GLY A 18 -6.18 2.15 -24.74
C GLY A 18 -6.00 1.93 -23.23
N PRO A 19 -5.23 0.93 -22.78
CA PRO A 19 -4.96 0.74 -21.36
C PRO A 19 -4.15 1.93 -20.85
N ALA A 20 -4.66 2.62 -19.83
CA ALA A 20 -3.95 3.71 -19.18
C ALA A 20 -2.74 3.14 -18.44
N ARG A 21 -1.53 3.44 -18.93
CA ARG A 21 -0.28 3.23 -18.18
C ARG A 21 -0.20 4.28 -17.08
N TYR A 22 -0.01 3.81 -15.87
CA TYR A 22 0.35 4.59 -14.70
C TYR A 22 1.68 5.28 -14.87
N SER A 23 1.81 6.51 -14.34
CA SER A 23 3.09 7.10 -14.02
C SER A 23 3.33 6.90 -12.52
N PRO A 24 4.32 6.08 -12.12
CA PRO A 24 4.76 5.99 -10.73
C PRO A 24 5.05 7.40 -10.18
N VAL A 25 4.62 7.68 -8.95
CA VAL A 25 5.19 8.83 -8.22
C VAL A 25 6.66 8.47 -8.01
N LYS A 26 7.58 9.24 -8.60
CA LYS A 26 9.01 9.05 -8.34
C LYS A 26 9.24 9.20 -6.84
N ASP A 27 9.80 8.17 -6.22
CA ASP A 27 10.23 8.26 -4.84
C ASP A 27 11.27 9.39 -4.69
N VAL A 28 11.27 10.04 -3.53
CA VAL A 28 12.08 11.25 -3.26
C VAL A 28 13.59 10.97 -3.33
N ASP A 29 13.99 9.70 -3.39
CA ASP A 29 15.39 9.27 -3.50
C ASP A 29 15.99 9.48 -4.91
N ASP A 30 15.19 9.84 -5.93
CA ASP A 30 15.59 9.92 -7.34
C ASP A 30 15.75 11.35 -7.93
N ILE A 31 15.99 12.40 -7.12
CA ILE A 31 16.04 13.79 -7.63
C ILE A 31 17.41 14.45 -7.41
N GLU A 32 18.14 14.63 -8.51
CA GLU A 32 19.30 15.53 -8.64
C GLU A 32 18.82 17.01 -8.70
N PRO A 33 19.44 17.96 -8.00
CA PRO A 33 18.92 19.32 -7.90
C PRO A 33 19.18 20.15 -9.17
N ALA A 34 18.11 20.67 -9.77
CA ALA A 34 18.19 21.62 -10.87
C ALA A 34 18.32 23.07 -10.36
N SER A 35 19.29 23.80 -10.90
CA SER A 35 19.54 25.24 -10.67
C SER A 35 18.54 26.12 -11.44
N PRO A 36 18.04 27.24 -10.88
CA PRO A 36 17.19 28.16 -11.62
C PRO A 36 18.01 29.25 -12.33
N THR A 37 17.81 29.40 -13.63
CA THR A 37 18.16 30.63 -14.38
C THR A 37 16.88 31.34 -14.80
N SER A 38 16.69 32.58 -14.33
CA SER A 38 15.63 33.48 -14.77
C SER A 38 16.19 34.53 -15.72
N GLN A 39 15.61 34.68 -16.90
CA GLN A 39 15.65 35.93 -17.65
C GLN A 39 14.23 36.35 -18.01
N ALA A 40 13.86 37.55 -17.58
CA ALA A 40 12.58 38.17 -17.87
C ALA A 40 12.71 39.05 -19.12
N SER A 41 11.84 38.85 -20.10
CA SER A 41 11.57 39.82 -21.17
C SER A 41 10.18 40.40 -20.97
N THR A 42 10.07 41.72 -20.94
CA THR A 42 8.81 42.43 -20.79
C THR A 42 8.17 42.62 -22.16
N SER A 43 6.94 42.14 -22.31
CA SER A 43 6.09 42.48 -23.45
C SER A 43 4.78 43.11 -22.99
N PHE A 44 4.28 43.99 -23.84
CA PHE A 44 3.22 44.95 -23.64
C PHE A 44 1.87 44.31 -23.25
N VAL A 45 1.32 44.71 -22.09
CA VAL A 45 0.09 44.16 -21.51
C VAL A 45 -1.15 44.76 -22.18
N ARG A 46 -1.81 43.99 -23.03
CA ARG A 46 -3.23 44.20 -23.38
C ARG A 46 -4.06 43.89 -22.14
N ARG A 47 -4.96 44.81 -21.73
CA ARG A 47 -5.86 44.58 -20.57
C ARG A 47 -6.60 43.25 -20.77
N PRO A 48 -6.36 42.22 -19.95
CA PRO A 48 -6.98 40.93 -20.13
C PRO A 48 -8.45 41.01 -19.74
N ASP A 49 -9.27 40.36 -20.55
CA ASP A 49 -10.69 40.16 -20.31
C ASP A 49 -10.85 39.22 -19.11
N ILE A 50 -11.00 39.81 -17.92
CA ILE A 50 -10.95 39.13 -16.61
C ILE A 50 -11.90 37.93 -16.57
N TRP A 51 -13.05 38.03 -17.25
CA TRP A 51 -14.05 36.96 -17.34
C TRP A 51 -13.52 35.72 -18.07
N LYS A 52 -12.67 35.88 -19.09
CA LYS A 52 -12.06 34.74 -19.81
C LYS A 52 -11.05 34.02 -18.92
N SER A 53 -10.25 34.76 -18.16
CA SER A 53 -9.29 34.18 -17.22
C SER A 53 -10.00 33.41 -16.09
N VAL A 54 -11.08 33.97 -15.53
CA VAL A 54 -11.90 33.29 -14.52
C VAL A 54 -12.57 32.03 -15.07
N LEU A 55 -13.11 32.09 -16.30
CA LEU A 55 -13.73 30.93 -16.95
C LEU A 55 -12.70 29.81 -17.23
N LEU A 56 -11.49 30.17 -17.67
CA LEU A 56 -10.42 29.20 -17.94
C LEU A 56 -9.93 28.52 -16.65
N VAL A 57 -9.74 29.29 -15.57
CA VAL A 57 -9.31 28.73 -14.28
C VAL A 57 -10.39 27.82 -13.69
N THR A 58 -11.66 28.21 -13.77
CA THR A 58 -12.77 27.37 -13.27
C THR A 58 -12.94 26.10 -14.12
N LEU A 59 -12.90 26.19 -15.45
CA LEU A 59 -12.90 25.01 -16.33
C LEU A 59 -11.71 24.09 -16.05
N TYR A 60 -10.51 24.64 -15.86
CA TYR A 60 -9.33 23.87 -15.52
C TYR A 60 -9.49 23.16 -14.16
N ALA A 61 -9.95 23.85 -13.12
CA ALA A 61 -10.18 23.26 -11.80
C ALA A 61 -11.27 22.17 -11.81
N VAL A 62 -12.35 22.38 -12.56
CA VAL A 62 -13.41 21.37 -12.73
C VAL A 62 -12.88 20.17 -13.50
N LEU A 63 -12.10 20.39 -14.56
CA LEU A 63 -11.49 19.32 -15.36
C LEU A 63 -10.50 18.50 -14.52
N THR A 64 -9.60 19.14 -13.76
CA THR A 64 -8.65 18.43 -12.90
C THR A 64 -9.36 17.68 -11.78
N SER A 65 -10.38 18.26 -11.15
CA SER A 65 -11.21 17.58 -10.16
C SER A 65 -11.98 16.39 -10.74
N ALA A 66 -12.53 16.52 -11.96
CA ALA A 66 -13.21 15.44 -12.65
C ALA A 66 -12.24 14.32 -13.06
N LEU A 67 -11.03 14.68 -13.52
CA LEU A 67 -9.98 13.70 -13.82
C LEU A 67 -9.50 12.99 -12.56
N THR A 68 -9.23 13.70 -11.45
CA THR A 68 -8.82 13.05 -10.20
C THR A 68 -9.92 12.15 -9.64
N SER A 69 -11.18 12.59 -9.70
CA SER A 69 -12.34 11.79 -9.28
C SER A 69 -12.52 10.55 -10.17
N LEU A 70 -12.35 10.69 -11.49
CA LEU A 70 -12.44 9.58 -12.44
C LEU A 70 -11.27 8.60 -12.25
N THR A 71 -10.07 9.10 -11.98
CA THR A 71 -8.93 8.25 -11.64
C THR A 71 -9.21 7.48 -10.37
N LEU A 72 -9.64 8.13 -9.28
CA LEU A 72 -10.03 7.48 -8.02
C LEU A 72 -11.18 6.48 -8.17
N TRP A 73 -12.07 6.68 -9.15
CA TRP A 73 -13.15 5.74 -9.47
C TRP A 73 -12.66 4.51 -10.25
N ILE A 74 -11.68 4.67 -11.14
CA ILE A 74 -10.97 3.55 -11.77
C ILE A 74 -10.16 2.76 -10.72
N PHE A 75 -9.69 3.43 -9.67
CA PHE A 75 -9.07 2.84 -8.47
C PHE A 75 -10.04 2.30 -7.45
N GLN A 76 -11.29 2.00 -7.82
CA GLN A 76 -12.16 1.36 -6.86
C GLN A 76 -11.50 0.07 -6.37
N SER A 77 -11.15 0.10 -5.08
CA SER A 77 -11.02 -1.03 -4.19
C SER A 77 -12.13 -2.03 -4.50
N LEU A 78 -11.91 -3.29 -4.12
CA LEU A 78 -12.89 -4.38 -4.19
C LEU A 78 -14.34 -3.85 -4.17
N PRO A 79 -15.27 -4.37 -4.99
CA PRO A 79 -16.66 -3.90 -5.06
C PRO A 79 -17.43 -3.98 -3.72
N TYR A 80 -16.75 -4.41 -2.66
CA TYR A 80 -17.15 -4.49 -1.29
C TYR A 80 -16.41 -3.45 -0.44
N SER A 81 -17.14 -2.43 0.05
CA SER A 81 -16.64 -1.52 1.07
C SER A 81 -16.58 -2.23 2.42
N VAL A 82 -15.38 -2.46 2.94
CA VAL A 82 -15.20 -3.03 4.29
C VAL A 82 -15.53 -1.93 5.32
N PRO A 83 -16.39 -2.19 6.32
CA PRO A 83 -16.71 -1.21 7.35
C PRO A 83 -15.47 -0.86 8.17
N LYS A 84 -15.32 0.43 8.51
CA LYS A 84 -14.27 0.90 9.43
C LYS A 84 -14.77 0.82 10.86
N GLU A 85 -13.90 0.42 11.77
CA GLU A 85 -14.19 0.36 13.20
C GLU A 85 -13.05 0.97 14.02
N ILE A 86 -13.40 1.53 15.19
CA ILE A 86 -12.43 2.08 16.13
C ILE A 86 -11.92 0.93 17.00
N ARG A 87 -10.61 0.68 16.96
CA ARG A 87 -9.93 -0.27 17.84
C ARG A 87 -8.95 0.45 18.75
N VAL A 88 -8.91 0.04 20.01
CA VAL A 88 -7.89 0.46 20.98
C VAL A 88 -6.90 -0.67 21.11
N PHE A 89 -5.61 -0.39 20.91
CA PHE A 89 -4.58 -1.41 21.06
C PHE A 89 -4.45 -1.79 22.53
N ARG A 90 -4.49 -3.10 22.77
CA ARG A 90 -4.34 -3.67 24.11
C ARG A 90 -3.34 -4.79 24.01
N GLN A 91 -2.49 -4.89 25.03
CA GLN A 91 -1.60 -6.02 25.15
C GLN A 91 -2.42 -7.31 25.26
N ASN A 92 -2.04 -8.31 24.48
CA ASN A 92 -2.60 -9.65 24.57
C ASN A 92 -1.45 -10.65 24.70
N ASN A 93 -1.35 -11.27 25.87
CA ASN A 93 -0.26 -12.21 26.19
C ASN A 93 -0.16 -13.38 25.21
N THR A 94 -1.27 -13.80 24.61
CA THR A 94 -1.28 -14.82 23.54
C THR A 94 -0.34 -14.46 22.38
N PHE A 95 -0.18 -13.16 22.10
CA PHE A 95 0.65 -12.65 21.01
C PHE A 95 1.99 -12.07 21.46
N THR A 96 2.19 -11.83 22.76
CA THR A 96 3.42 -11.26 23.33
C THR A 96 4.27 -12.26 24.12
N GLU A 97 3.78 -13.46 24.40
CA GLU A 97 4.56 -14.50 25.08
C GLU A 97 5.43 -15.33 24.09
N PRO A 98 6.49 -15.98 24.60
CA PRO A 98 7.26 -16.95 23.84
C PRO A 98 6.38 -18.06 23.22
N PRO A 99 6.85 -18.76 22.17
CA PRO A 99 6.06 -19.77 21.48
C PRO A 99 5.64 -20.92 22.40
N THR A 100 4.34 -21.17 22.41
CA THR A 100 3.68 -22.37 22.95
C THR A 100 2.77 -22.96 21.88
N PRO A 101 2.36 -24.23 21.95
CA PRO A 101 1.38 -24.79 21.01
C PRO A 101 0.09 -23.97 20.90
N GLU A 102 -0.36 -23.38 22.02
CA GLU A 102 -1.55 -22.54 22.10
C GLU A 102 -1.33 -21.19 21.39
N ASN A 103 -0.23 -20.50 21.70
CA ASN A 103 0.07 -19.20 21.11
C ASN A 103 0.37 -19.33 19.62
N ASP A 104 1.12 -20.36 19.21
CA ASP A 104 1.39 -20.60 17.80
C ASP A 104 0.13 -20.96 17.01
N ARG A 105 -0.84 -21.67 17.64
CA ARG A 105 -2.17 -21.86 17.04
C ARG A 105 -2.86 -20.51 16.82
N ALA A 106 -2.91 -19.65 17.84
CA ALA A 106 -3.52 -18.33 17.73
C ALA A 106 -2.88 -17.48 16.63
N TRP A 107 -1.54 -17.51 16.51
CA TRP A 107 -0.82 -16.85 15.41
C TRP A 107 -1.18 -17.42 14.04
N ASN A 108 -1.34 -18.73 13.90
CA ASN A 108 -1.75 -19.35 12.65
C ASN A 108 -3.19 -19.01 12.26
N GLU A 109 -4.08 -18.84 13.25
CA GLU A 109 -5.50 -18.50 13.06
C GLU A 109 -5.72 -17.04 12.62
N LEU A 110 -4.70 -16.17 12.69
CA LEU A 110 -4.75 -14.84 12.10
C LEU A 110 -4.89 -14.87 10.57
N LEU A 111 -4.46 -15.98 9.94
CA LEU A 111 -4.71 -16.21 8.52
C LEU A 111 -6.08 -16.87 8.34
N PRO A 112 -6.98 -16.27 7.53
CA PRO A 112 -8.28 -16.86 7.30
C PRO A 112 -8.17 -18.13 6.44
N ALA A 113 -9.30 -18.83 6.28
CA ALA A 113 -9.40 -19.89 5.29
C ALA A 113 -8.91 -19.41 3.91
N GLY A 114 -8.15 -20.24 3.21
CA GLY A 114 -7.48 -19.84 1.96
C GLY A 114 -6.19 -19.03 2.18
N ARG A 115 -5.74 -18.85 3.43
CA ARG A 115 -4.48 -18.16 3.79
C ARG A 115 -4.41 -16.70 3.36
N GLY A 116 -5.56 -16.06 3.18
CA GLY A 116 -5.66 -14.66 2.72
C GLY A 116 -5.68 -14.46 1.21
N PHE A 117 -5.83 -15.53 0.44
CA PHE A 117 -6.09 -15.44 -1.00
C PHE A 117 -7.57 -15.32 -1.32
N VAL A 118 -7.88 -14.56 -2.35
CA VAL A 118 -9.24 -14.41 -2.91
C VAL A 118 -9.25 -14.73 -4.39
N TYR A 119 -10.36 -15.28 -4.87
CA TYR A 119 -10.61 -15.43 -6.31
C TYR A 119 -11.06 -14.10 -6.90
N VAL A 120 -10.50 -13.75 -8.05
CA VAL A 120 -10.94 -12.56 -8.81
C VAL A 120 -11.24 -12.99 -10.24
N GLN A 121 -12.51 -12.87 -10.63
CA GLN A 121 -12.91 -13.15 -11.99
C GLN A 121 -12.52 -11.99 -12.90
N ASN A 122 -11.83 -12.29 -14.00
CA ASN A 122 -11.42 -11.32 -15.01
C ASN A 122 -10.63 -10.15 -14.41
N GLY A 123 -9.56 -10.42 -13.65
CA GLY A 123 -8.75 -9.42 -12.93
C GLY A 123 -8.28 -8.25 -13.83
N ALA A 124 -8.02 -8.53 -15.10
CA ALA A 124 -7.65 -7.52 -16.10
C ALA A 124 -8.66 -6.36 -16.23
N GLN A 125 -9.95 -6.58 -15.97
CA GLN A 125 -10.95 -5.50 -16.01
C GLN A 125 -10.76 -4.45 -14.90
N TYR A 126 -10.07 -4.84 -13.83
CA TYR A 126 -9.71 -3.99 -12.69
C TYR A 126 -8.26 -3.49 -12.79
N GLY A 127 -7.59 -3.73 -13.94
CA GLY A 127 -6.19 -3.35 -14.13
C GLY A 127 -5.18 -4.20 -13.36
N LEU A 128 -5.59 -5.39 -12.88
CA LEU A 128 -4.68 -6.33 -12.23
C LEU A 128 -3.87 -7.09 -13.28
N GLU A 129 -2.61 -7.34 -12.99
CA GLU A 129 -1.83 -8.34 -13.71
C GLU A 129 -2.40 -9.75 -13.44
N PRO A 130 -2.10 -10.74 -14.30
CA PRO A 130 -2.59 -12.10 -14.09
C PRO A 130 -2.16 -12.71 -12.75
N GLY A 131 -3.14 -13.23 -12.01
CA GLY A 131 -2.92 -13.85 -10.69
C GLY A 131 -2.28 -15.24 -10.74
N VAL A 132 -2.31 -15.94 -9.61
CA VAL A 132 -1.90 -17.36 -9.55
C VAL A 132 -3.05 -18.21 -10.11
N ALA A 133 -2.78 -18.98 -11.16
CA ALA A 133 -3.79 -19.83 -11.78
C ALA A 133 -4.12 -21.06 -10.90
N THR A 134 -5.41 -21.36 -10.77
CA THR A 134 -5.94 -22.58 -10.14
C THR A 134 -6.95 -23.27 -11.07
N ASP A 135 -7.49 -24.41 -10.66
CA ASP A 135 -8.57 -25.11 -11.36
C ASP A 135 -9.88 -24.30 -11.42
N LYS A 136 -10.08 -23.35 -10.50
CA LYS A 136 -11.31 -22.56 -10.35
C LYS A 136 -11.20 -21.11 -10.80
N GLY A 137 -10.01 -20.68 -11.23
CA GLY A 137 -9.73 -19.31 -11.65
C GLY A 137 -8.42 -18.76 -11.07
N GLU A 138 -8.18 -17.47 -11.28
CA GLU A 138 -7.01 -16.78 -10.74
C GLU A 138 -7.25 -16.32 -9.30
N ILE A 139 -6.25 -16.53 -8.45
CA ILE A 139 -6.24 -16.07 -7.07
C ILE A 139 -5.17 -14.97 -6.88
N TYR A 140 -5.47 -14.09 -5.94
CA TYR A 140 -4.65 -12.94 -5.55
C TYR A 140 -4.53 -12.90 -4.04
N SER A 141 -3.36 -12.53 -3.53
CA SER A 141 -3.16 -12.37 -2.08
C SER A 141 -3.69 -11.01 -1.66
N VAL A 142 -4.40 -10.93 -0.53
CA VAL A 142 -4.74 -9.64 0.09
C VAL A 142 -3.55 -9.17 0.93
N SER A 143 -3.10 -7.94 0.72
CA SER A 143 -1.87 -7.39 1.33
C SER A 143 -1.83 -7.45 2.86
N LEU A 144 -2.96 -7.25 3.54
CA LEU A 144 -3.08 -7.45 4.99
C LEU A 144 -2.60 -8.84 5.40
N TYR A 145 -3.14 -9.89 4.77
CA TYR A 145 -2.80 -11.26 5.16
C TYR A 145 -1.41 -11.66 4.70
N HIS A 146 -0.89 -11.08 3.60
CA HIS A 146 0.51 -11.24 3.25
C HIS A 146 1.43 -10.62 4.32
N SER A 147 1.10 -9.42 4.80
CA SER A 147 1.83 -8.75 5.88
C SER A 147 1.82 -9.58 7.17
N ILE A 148 0.66 -10.11 7.57
CA ILE A 148 0.52 -11.01 8.73
C ILE A 148 1.30 -12.31 8.53
N HIS A 149 1.28 -12.90 7.34
CA HIS A 149 2.06 -14.10 7.02
C HIS A 149 3.56 -13.85 7.20
N CYS A 150 4.08 -12.77 6.60
CA CYS A 150 5.48 -12.39 6.71
C CYS A 150 5.87 -12.08 8.16
N LEU A 151 5.03 -11.37 8.91
CA LEU A 151 5.25 -11.10 10.34
C LEU A 151 5.37 -12.41 11.14
N GLY A 152 4.47 -13.37 10.89
CA GLY A 152 4.52 -14.69 11.52
C GLY A 152 5.79 -15.48 11.17
N LEU A 153 6.27 -15.40 9.92
CA LEU A 153 7.53 -16.00 9.50
C LEU A 153 8.74 -15.39 10.23
N VAL A 154 8.79 -14.07 10.33
CA VAL A 154 9.85 -13.34 11.04
C VAL A 154 9.83 -13.72 12.53
N ARG A 155 8.65 -13.69 13.17
CA ARG A 155 8.48 -14.13 14.56
C ARG A 155 9.00 -15.54 14.78
N ARG A 156 8.59 -16.48 13.92
CA ARG A 156 9.01 -17.88 14.02
C ARG A 156 10.53 -18.04 13.91
N ASN A 157 11.16 -17.34 12.97
CA ASN A 157 12.61 -17.41 12.78
C ASN A 157 13.36 -16.75 13.94
N TYR A 158 12.88 -15.62 14.45
CA TYR A 158 13.42 -14.96 15.64
C TYR A 158 13.46 -15.93 16.83
N TRP A 159 12.35 -16.57 17.17
CA TRP A 159 12.32 -17.50 18.31
C TRP A 159 13.20 -18.74 18.11
N ARG A 160 13.28 -19.27 16.88
CA ARG A 160 14.22 -20.36 16.56
C ARG A 160 15.67 -19.95 16.82
N LEU A 161 16.05 -18.72 16.48
CA LEU A 161 17.40 -18.21 16.73
C LEU A 161 17.64 -17.99 18.22
N ILE A 162 16.69 -17.39 18.95
CA ILE A 162 16.76 -17.23 20.41
C ILE A 162 16.98 -18.59 21.09
N HIS A 163 16.19 -19.61 20.73
CA HIS A 163 16.35 -20.95 21.29
C HIS A 163 17.67 -21.62 20.91
N ALA A 164 18.15 -21.43 19.67
CA ALA A 164 19.42 -22.01 19.23
C ALA A 164 20.62 -21.45 20.02
N VAL A 165 20.62 -20.15 20.33
CA VAL A 165 21.72 -19.49 21.04
C VAL A 165 21.75 -19.85 22.53
N LEU A 166 20.59 -20.11 23.14
CA LEU A 166 20.49 -20.51 24.55
C LEU A 166 21.19 -21.83 24.88
N GLY A 167 21.34 -22.72 23.90
CA GLY A 167 22.05 -23.99 24.05
C GLY A 167 23.58 -23.86 24.20
N ASN A 168 24.15 -22.69 23.95
CA ASN A 168 25.61 -22.50 23.82
C ASN A 168 26.33 -22.00 25.08
N GLY A 169 25.73 -22.15 26.27
CA GLY A 169 26.39 -21.83 27.55
C GLY A 169 26.26 -20.37 28.01
N ALA A 170 27.34 -19.77 28.52
CA ALA A 170 27.35 -18.44 29.15
C ALA A 170 28.01 -17.37 28.24
N THR A 171 27.61 -17.31 26.97
CA THR A 171 28.02 -16.22 26.07
C THR A 171 27.14 -14.98 26.31
N GLU A 172 27.65 -13.80 25.95
CA GLU A 172 26.88 -12.55 25.96
C GLU A 172 25.58 -12.69 25.14
N MET A 173 25.64 -13.37 24.00
CA MET A 173 24.46 -13.65 23.16
C MET A 173 23.45 -14.56 23.86
N ALA A 174 23.90 -15.53 24.66
CA ALA A 174 23.00 -16.36 25.46
C ALA A 174 22.37 -15.58 26.61
N GLU A 175 23.08 -14.62 27.20
CA GLU A 175 22.51 -13.70 28.20
C GLU A 175 21.43 -12.80 27.58
N PHE A 176 21.72 -12.19 26.43
CA PHE A 176 20.73 -11.44 25.65
C PHE A 176 19.48 -12.30 25.34
N ALA A 177 19.68 -13.52 24.85
CA ALA A 177 18.58 -14.43 24.54
C ALA A 177 17.74 -14.80 25.78
N ARG A 178 18.35 -14.96 26.97
CA ARG A 178 17.61 -15.17 28.22
C ARG A 178 16.79 -13.94 28.61
N LYS A 179 17.37 -12.74 28.45
CA LYS A 179 16.64 -11.49 28.71
C LYS A 179 15.44 -11.36 27.77
N GLU A 180 15.63 -11.63 26.49
CA GLU A 180 14.55 -11.61 25.51
C GLU A 180 13.45 -12.66 25.77
N LEU A 181 13.75 -13.78 26.42
CA LEU A 181 12.71 -14.73 26.86
C LEU A 181 11.91 -14.22 28.06
N ASN A 182 12.54 -13.48 28.97
CA ASN A 182 11.94 -13.08 30.25
C ASN A 182 11.26 -11.70 30.19
N GLU A 183 11.77 -10.79 29.35
CA GLU A 183 11.39 -9.36 29.31
C GLU A 183 11.18 -8.86 27.88
N SER A 184 10.66 -9.73 27.00
CA SER A 184 10.73 -9.55 25.54
C SER A 184 10.13 -8.24 25.03
N HIS A 185 10.99 -7.24 24.78
CA HIS A 185 10.60 -6.05 24.04
C HIS A 185 10.20 -6.43 22.60
N THR A 186 10.95 -7.36 22.00
CA THR A 186 10.70 -7.82 20.64
C THR A 186 9.35 -8.52 20.48
N ALA A 187 8.91 -9.32 21.47
CA ALA A 187 7.59 -9.95 21.42
C ALA A 187 6.45 -8.94 21.46
N HIS A 188 6.58 -7.88 22.27
CA HIS A 188 5.63 -6.78 22.24
C HIS A 188 5.61 -6.07 20.87
N CYS A 189 6.77 -5.88 20.23
CA CYS A 189 6.84 -5.32 18.86
C CYS A 189 6.08 -6.18 17.85
N PHE A 190 6.16 -7.52 17.94
CA PHE A 190 5.39 -8.41 17.06
C PHE A 190 3.87 -8.20 17.22
N ASP A 191 3.37 -8.10 18.46
CA ASP A 191 1.95 -7.82 18.68
C ASP A 191 1.55 -6.41 18.24
N TYR A 192 2.42 -5.40 18.45
CA TYR A 192 2.19 -4.05 17.97
C TYR A 192 2.09 -3.98 16.44
N PHE A 193 2.99 -4.66 15.71
CA PHE A 193 2.93 -4.75 14.25
C PHE A 193 1.69 -5.49 13.78
N ARG A 194 1.32 -6.61 14.43
CA ARG A 194 0.08 -7.34 14.14
C ARG A 194 -1.13 -6.42 14.23
N GLN A 195 -1.28 -5.71 15.36
CA GLN A 195 -2.39 -4.76 15.57
C GLN A 195 -2.36 -3.60 14.57
N SER A 196 -1.16 -3.09 14.25
CA SER A 196 -0.99 -2.00 13.29
C SER A 196 -1.40 -2.42 11.88
N PHE A 197 -1.00 -3.62 11.44
CA PHE A 197 -1.40 -4.16 10.14
C PHE A 197 -2.89 -4.44 10.07
N GLU A 198 -3.48 -5.06 11.11
CA GLU A 198 -4.93 -5.27 11.19
C GLU A 198 -5.72 -3.95 11.22
N CYS A 199 -5.16 -2.89 11.80
CA CYS A 199 -5.81 -1.58 11.85
C CYS A 199 -5.75 -0.84 10.52
N SER A 200 -4.62 -0.89 9.81
CA SER A 200 -4.50 -0.28 8.48
C SER A 200 -5.20 -1.11 7.41
N ALA A 201 -5.24 -2.43 7.61
CA ALA A 201 -5.93 -3.44 6.80
C ALA A 201 -5.79 -3.18 5.30
N ASP A 202 -4.56 -3.22 4.79
CA ASP A 202 -4.33 -3.00 3.36
C ASP A 202 -5.02 -4.09 2.53
N MET A 203 -6.00 -3.67 1.73
CA MET A 203 -6.84 -4.54 0.90
C MET A 203 -6.33 -4.63 -0.54
N SER A 204 -5.14 -4.12 -0.86
CA SER A 204 -4.52 -4.31 -2.17
C SER A 204 -4.43 -5.79 -2.53
N LEU A 205 -4.58 -6.06 -3.83
CA LEU A 205 -4.56 -7.41 -4.41
C LEU A 205 -3.22 -7.65 -5.06
N GLU A 206 -2.47 -8.59 -4.51
CA GLU A 206 -1.12 -8.90 -4.95
C GLU A 206 -1.13 -10.09 -5.90
N TRP A 207 -0.53 -9.89 -7.07
CA TRP A 207 -0.23 -10.91 -8.07
C TRP A 207 1.23 -11.37 -7.92
N PRO A 208 1.59 -12.55 -8.47
CA PRO A 208 2.95 -13.05 -8.35
C PRO A 208 3.92 -12.34 -9.30
N LEU A 209 5.19 -12.26 -8.89
CA LEU A 209 6.31 -11.91 -9.74
C LEU A 209 6.38 -12.88 -10.93
N THR A 210 6.60 -12.31 -12.12
CA THR A 210 6.80 -13.05 -13.36
C THR A 210 8.29 -13.13 -13.67
N SER A 211 8.86 -14.33 -13.64
CA SER A 211 10.26 -14.56 -14.02
C SER A 211 10.51 -14.22 -15.49
N ALA A 212 11.79 -14.08 -15.86
CA ALA A 212 12.20 -13.85 -17.26
C ALA A 212 11.68 -14.93 -18.25
N SER A 213 11.38 -16.13 -17.76
CA SER A 213 10.80 -17.23 -18.55
C SER A 213 9.27 -17.15 -18.73
N GLY A 214 8.62 -16.12 -18.17
CA GLY A 214 7.16 -16.00 -18.12
C GLY A 214 6.49 -16.83 -17.03
N LYS A 215 7.27 -17.60 -16.24
CA LYS A 215 6.74 -18.38 -15.12
C LYS A 215 6.46 -17.47 -13.91
N ARG A 216 5.27 -17.60 -13.34
CA ARG A 216 4.85 -16.99 -12.06
C ARG A 216 5.47 -17.76 -10.89
N ILE A 217 6.15 -17.05 -9.98
CA ILE A 217 7.03 -17.68 -8.98
C ILE A 217 6.59 -17.43 -7.54
N GLN A 218 6.42 -16.18 -7.13
CA GLN A 218 6.15 -15.82 -5.74
C GLN A 218 5.35 -14.53 -5.69
N VAL A 219 4.45 -14.42 -4.71
CA VAL A 219 3.86 -13.14 -4.31
C VAL A 219 4.80 -12.53 -3.27
N ASP A 220 5.42 -11.39 -3.61
CA ASP A 220 6.41 -10.69 -2.77
C ASP A 220 6.04 -9.21 -2.54
N GLY A 221 4.94 -8.74 -3.13
CA GLY A 221 4.47 -7.35 -3.04
C GLY A 221 5.19 -6.40 -4.00
N GLU A 222 6.15 -6.86 -4.80
CA GLU A 222 6.87 -5.99 -5.72
C GLU A 222 5.98 -5.54 -6.88
N GLY A 223 6.00 -4.23 -7.17
CA GLY A 223 5.21 -3.65 -8.26
C GLY A 223 3.70 -3.61 -8.02
N ILE A 224 3.24 -3.93 -6.80
CA ILE A 224 1.83 -3.84 -6.43
C ILE A 224 1.50 -2.38 -6.04
N PRO A 225 0.42 -1.80 -6.59
CA PRO A 225 -0.04 -0.48 -6.16
C PRO A 225 -0.76 -0.55 -4.80
N HIS A 226 -0.44 0.40 -3.91
CA HIS A 226 -1.05 0.56 -2.60
C HIS A 226 -1.61 1.97 -2.40
N VAL A 227 -2.61 2.12 -1.54
CA VAL A 227 -3.16 3.43 -1.16
C VAL A 227 -2.57 3.85 0.18
N CYS A 228 -1.57 4.72 0.13
CA CYS A 228 -0.80 5.12 1.31
C CYS A 228 -1.03 6.58 1.72
N THR A 229 -0.83 6.88 2.99
CA THR A 229 -0.64 8.27 3.46
C THR A 229 0.62 8.85 2.81
N SER A 230 0.57 10.12 2.38
CA SER A 230 1.74 10.79 1.79
C SER A 230 2.88 10.88 2.80
N LYS A 231 4.00 10.20 2.50
CA LYS A 231 5.22 10.25 3.31
C LYS A 231 5.80 11.66 3.39
N GLN A 232 5.78 12.40 2.29
CA GLN A 232 6.29 13.77 2.24
C GLN A 232 5.48 14.69 3.15
N ALA A 233 4.15 14.68 3.03
CA ALA A 233 3.29 15.52 3.86
C ALA A 233 3.43 15.17 5.34
N LEU A 234 3.57 13.89 5.66
CA LEU A 234 3.84 13.45 7.03
C LEU A 234 5.19 13.96 7.52
N LYS A 235 6.25 13.85 6.70
CA LYS A 235 7.58 14.34 7.06
C LYS A 235 7.56 15.84 7.35
N GLU A 236 6.96 16.65 6.47
CA GLU A 236 6.84 18.09 6.65
C GLU A 236 6.12 18.44 7.97
N TYR A 237 5.04 17.71 8.28
CA TYR A 237 4.34 17.86 9.56
C TYR A 237 5.24 17.50 10.75
N MET A 238 5.97 16.38 10.69
CA MET A 238 6.86 15.94 11.77
C MET A 238 8.02 16.91 11.96
N ASP A 239 8.65 17.40 10.89
CA ASP A 239 9.75 18.37 10.97
C ASP A 239 9.29 19.64 11.70
N ALA A 240 8.05 20.10 11.47
CA ALA A 240 7.48 21.27 12.13
C ALA A 240 7.01 21.02 13.58
N ASN A 241 6.73 19.77 13.97
CA ASN A 241 6.04 19.45 15.24
C ASN A 241 6.75 18.40 16.11
N HIS A 242 7.95 17.94 15.76
CA HIS A 242 8.65 16.86 16.47
C HIS A 242 8.99 17.23 17.92
N PHE A 243 9.09 16.19 18.76
CA PHE A 243 9.55 16.35 20.14
C PHE A 243 11.07 16.62 20.16
N THR A 244 11.46 17.78 20.71
CA THR A 244 12.85 18.24 20.70
C THR A 244 13.73 17.63 21.79
N GLY A 245 13.16 16.88 22.74
CA GLY A 245 13.89 16.28 23.85
C GLY A 245 14.42 14.86 23.58
N ALA A 246 14.14 14.28 22.40
CA ALA A 246 14.60 12.95 22.05
C ALA A 246 16.12 12.92 21.87
N ARG A 247 16.81 11.95 22.49
CA ARG A 247 18.28 11.83 22.43
C ARG A 247 18.78 10.59 21.68
N ASN A 248 17.90 9.63 21.40
CA ASN A 248 18.25 8.37 20.75
C ASN A 248 17.49 8.27 19.42
N HIS A 249 18.22 8.03 18.33
CA HIS A 249 17.66 7.82 16.99
C HIS A 249 18.27 6.58 16.30
N ASP A 250 19.11 5.83 17.01
CA ASP A 250 19.81 4.66 16.50
C ASP A 250 18.82 3.49 16.37
N ILE A 251 18.44 3.20 15.14
CA ILE A 251 17.60 2.05 14.77
C ILE A 251 18.29 1.12 13.77
N SER A 252 19.52 1.46 13.35
CA SER A 252 20.38 0.63 12.50
C SER A 252 21.36 -0.18 13.36
N ALA A 253 21.65 -1.40 12.91
CA ALA A 253 22.67 -2.26 13.51
C ALA A 253 24.10 -1.83 13.15
#